data_AF-A0A183DH02-F1
#
_entry.id   AF-A0A183DH02-F1
#
_cell.length_a   1.000
_cell.length_b   1.000
_cell.length_c   1.000
_cell.angle_alpha   90.00
_cell.angle_beta   90.00
_cell.angle_gamma   90.00
#
_symmetry.space_group_name_H-M   'P 1'
#
loop_
_entity.id
_entity.type
_entity.pdbx_description
1 polymer ?
#
loop_
_entity_poly.entity_id
_entity_poly.type
_entity_poly.pdbx_seq_one_letter_code
_entity_poly.pdbx_strand_id
1 'polypeptide(L)'
;MCYQKDECYRGMFCGRLRAITLKWPSHDEKKEKEEQIPAVVHLRAWFGKVADRSHWDKVVEPGVVQYFAEVFENQRRRVGNHWEETSGRKGHIHRGEPYARSDETGIIRMTESDVRLSNGWSYKGPWKIMFCHDMWVGPDAGHPQYEDEIFEMQEKQDDRWKYLYYTDATGNAIEHARGRSAPPGWQWVGDWTIDLFCAGDAEGWSYSSDAANFASDEAVIDYRERFTPFVDLT
;
A
#
# COMPACT_ATOMS: atom_id res chain seq x y z
N MET A 1 -9.30 8.09 24.71
CA MET A 1 -8.15 7.60 23.91
C MET A 1 -6.80 7.98 24.54
N CYS A 2 -6.76 8.89 25.53
CA CYS A 2 -5.54 9.27 26.25
C CYS A 2 -4.91 8.12 27.03
N TYR A 3 -3.59 8.02 26.97
CA TYR A 3 -2.80 7.06 27.70
C TYR A 3 -2.42 7.59 29.08
N GLN A 4 -2.53 6.71 30.07
CA GLN A 4 -1.92 6.87 31.38
C GLN A 4 -1.46 5.51 31.90
N LYS A 5 -0.39 5.50 32.71
CA LYS A 5 0.16 4.27 33.29
C LYS A 5 -0.87 3.58 34.17
N ASP A 6 -1.47 4.33 35.08
CA ASP A 6 -2.56 3.84 35.93
C ASP A 6 -3.83 3.63 35.12
N GLU A 7 -4.35 2.40 35.17
CA GLU A 7 -5.51 1.99 34.37
C GLU A 7 -6.77 2.78 34.70
N CYS A 8 -6.96 3.17 35.97
CA CYS A 8 -8.12 3.93 36.42
C CYS A 8 -8.20 5.34 35.78
N TYR A 9 -7.08 5.87 35.30
CA TYR A 9 -7.00 7.18 34.64
C TYR A 9 -6.76 7.06 33.13
N ARG A 10 -6.64 5.83 32.60
CA ARG A 10 -6.44 5.60 31.18
C ARG A 10 -7.78 5.70 30.45
N GLY A 11 -7.78 6.36 29.30
CA GLY A 11 -8.96 6.41 28.46
C GLY A 11 -9.43 5.01 28.08
N MET A 12 -10.72 4.73 28.24
CA MET A 12 -11.34 3.40 28.07
C MET A 12 -10.97 2.68 26.74
N PHE A 13 -10.80 3.45 25.66
CA PHE A 13 -10.45 2.92 24.33
C PHE A 13 -8.98 3.10 23.94
N CYS A 14 -8.13 3.57 24.85
CA CYS A 14 -6.71 3.76 24.57
C CYS A 14 -6.05 2.42 24.20
N GLY A 15 -5.43 2.34 23.02
CA GLY A 15 -4.73 1.15 22.56
C GLY A 15 -5.61 -0.03 22.16
N ARG A 16 -6.94 0.10 22.24
CA ARG A 16 -7.87 -0.98 21.89
C ARG A 16 -8.33 -0.83 20.44
N LEU A 17 -8.40 -1.93 19.71
CA LEU A 17 -8.97 -1.95 18.35
C LEU A 17 -10.48 -1.70 18.44
N ARG A 18 -10.98 -0.79 17.60
CA ARG A 18 -12.40 -0.42 17.52
C ARG A 18 -12.84 -0.45 16.06
N ALA A 19 -13.92 -1.16 15.78
CA ALA A 19 -14.63 -1.05 14.52
C ALA A 19 -15.54 0.19 14.56
N ILE A 20 -15.37 1.09 13.59
CA ILE A 20 -16.19 2.30 13.43
C ILE A 20 -16.90 2.18 12.09
N THR A 21 -18.22 1.99 12.16
CA THR A 21 -19.07 2.00 10.96
C THR A 21 -19.22 3.43 10.46
N LEU A 22 -18.83 3.68 9.21
CA LEU A 22 -18.98 4.99 8.59
C LEU A 22 -20.45 5.26 8.27
N LYS A 23 -20.77 6.54 8.12
CA LYS A 23 -22.09 7.00 7.65
C LYS A 23 -21.99 7.36 6.17
N TRP A 24 -23.08 7.17 5.44
CA TRP A 24 -23.19 7.67 4.07
C TRP A 24 -22.97 9.19 4.04
N PRO A 25 -22.18 9.72 3.08
CA PRO A 25 -21.92 11.15 2.96
C PRO A 25 -23.19 11.98 2.76
N SER A 26 -24.19 11.42 2.06
CA SER A 26 -25.49 12.06 1.83
C SER A 26 -26.67 11.18 2.25
N HIS A 27 -27.83 11.80 2.44
CA HIS A 27 -29.07 11.11 2.81
C HIS A 27 -29.70 10.36 1.63
N ASP A 28 -29.50 10.83 0.40
CA ASP A 28 -30.07 10.23 -0.80
C ASP A 28 -29.39 8.91 -1.17
N GLU A 29 -28.05 8.85 -1.05
CA GLU A 29 -27.28 7.59 -1.21
C GLU A 29 -27.67 6.53 -0.20
N LYS A 30 -28.05 6.94 1.02
CA LYS A 30 -28.51 6.01 2.06
C LYS A 30 -29.83 5.34 1.68
N LYS A 31 -30.77 6.06 1.05
CA LYS A 31 -32.09 5.53 0.66
C LYS A 31 -32.00 4.47 -0.45
N GLU A 32 -31.05 4.63 -1.37
CA GLU A 32 -30.85 3.67 -2.46
C GLU A 32 -30.13 2.40 -1.99
N LYS A 33 -29.44 2.47 -0.85
CA LYS A 33 -28.55 1.41 -0.34
C LYS A 33 -28.83 1.07 1.13
N GLU A 34 -30.09 1.10 1.56
CA GLU A 34 -30.48 1.03 2.99
C GLU A 34 -29.94 -0.21 3.73
N GLU A 35 -29.72 -1.32 3.03
CA GLU A 35 -29.17 -2.56 3.60
C GLU A 35 -27.63 -2.63 3.56
N GLN A 36 -26.95 -1.68 2.91
CA GLN A 36 -25.50 -1.68 2.77
C GLN A 36 -24.80 -0.78 3.79
N ILE A 37 -23.73 -1.32 4.39
CA ILE A 37 -22.79 -0.55 5.20
C ILE A 37 -21.77 0.10 4.25
N PRO A 38 -21.55 1.43 4.32
CA PRO A 38 -20.63 2.11 3.39
C PRO A 38 -19.18 1.63 3.57
N ALA A 39 -18.72 1.55 4.82
CA ALA A 39 -17.45 0.95 5.21
C ALA A 39 -17.39 0.78 6.74
N VAL A 40 -16.49 -0.11 7.18
CA VAL A 40 -16.08 -0.23 8.59
C VAL A 40 -14.58 0.08 8.69
N VAL A 41 -14.23 1.06 9.51
CA VAL A 41 -12.84 1.42 9.79
C VAL A 41 -12.42 0.78 11.11
N HIS A 42 -11.39 -0.06 11.07
CA HIS A 42 -10.75 -0.61 12.27
C HIS A 42 -9.66 0.33 12.76
N LEU A 43 -9.88 1.00 13.90
CA LEU A 43 -8.96 1.99 14.47
C LEU A 43 -8.39 1.51 15.80
N ARG A 44 -7.08 1.63 15.96
CA ARG A 44 -6.39 1.55 17.25
C ARG A 44 -5.69 2.88 17.48
N ALA A 45 -6.05 3.60 18.55
CA ALA A 45 -5.53 4.94 18.81
C ALA A 45 -4.90 5.06 20.20
N TRP A 46 -3.81 5.82 20.27
CA TRP A 46 -3.08 6.09 21.50
C TRP A 46 -2.63 7.55 21.54
N PHE A 47 -2.93 8.24 22.64
CA PHE A 47 -2.51 9.62 22.86
C PHE A 47 -1.77 9.69 24.19
N GLY A 48 -0.45 9.51 24.15
CA GLY A 48 0.40 9.55 25.33
C GLY A 48 1.68 10.37 25.12
N LYS A 49 2.48 10.47 26.18
CA LYS A 49 3.77 11.16 26.13
C LYS A 49 4.79 10.32 25.38
N VAL A 50 5.69 10.96 24.63
CA VAL A 50 6.79 10.28 23.91
C VAL A 50 7.60 9.35 24.82
N ALA A 51 7.81 9.73 26.10
CA ALA A 51 8.51 8.90 27.08
C ALA A 51 7.84 7.55 27.38
N ASP A 52 6.54 7.41 27.11
CA ASP A 52 5.77 6.19 27.35
C ASP A 52 5.53 5.37 26.07
N ARG A 53 6.15 5.77 24.95
CA ARG A 53 5.96 5.16 23.63
C ARG A 53 6.20 3.65 23.61
N SER A 54 7.13 3.13 24.40
CA SER A 54 7.39 1.68 24.46
C SER A 54 6.15 0.85 24.83
N HIS A 55 5.16 1.43 25.52
CA HIS A 55 3.87 0.78 25.76
C HIS A 55 3.00 0.74 24.51
N TRP A 56 3.04 1.80 23.70
CA TRP A 56 2.36 1.82 22.41
C TRP A 56 2.96 0.81 21.45
N ASP A 57 4.30 0.75 21.36
CA ASP A 57 5.01 -0.18 20.48
C ASP A 57 4.57 -1.64 20.78
N LYS A 58 4.51 -2.04 22.07
CA LYS A 58 3.98 -3.35 22.49
C LYS A 58 2.51 -3.56 22.13
N VAL A 59 1.70 -2.51 22.26
CA VAL A 59 0.27 -2.59 21.96
C VAL A 59 0.02 -2.77 20.47
N VAL A 60 0.91 -2.34 19.58
CA VAL A 60 0.74 -2.49 18.12
C VAL A 60 1.40 -3.73 17.54
N GLU A 61 2.16 -4.49 18.32
CA GLU A 61 2.77 -5.75 17.87
C GLU A 61 1.74 -6.67 17.20
N PRO A 62 2.09 -7.32 16.07
CA PRO A 62 3.41 -7.31 15.40
C PRO A 62 3.64 -6.10 14.47
N GLY A 63 2.71 -5.14 14.40
CA GLY A 63 2.82 -3.94 13.59
C GLY A 63 4.00 -3.05 13.99
N VAL A 64 4.66 -2.48 13.00
CA VAL A 64 5.82 -1.59 13.20
C VAL A 64 5.46 -0.19 12.70
N VAL A 65 5.58 0.81 13.58
CA VAL A 65 5.39 2.21 13.19
C VAL A 65 6.65 2.72 12.48
N GLN A 66 6.53 3.06 11.21
CA GLN A 66 7.57 3.69 10.41
C GLN A 66 7.16 5.11 10.03
N TYR A 67 8.13 6.02 9.98
CA TYR A 67 7.93 7.38 9.49
C TYR A 67 8.79 7.54 8.25
N PHE A 68 8.15 8.03 7.20
CA PHE A 68 8.80 8.44 5.97
C PHE A 68 8.83 9.96 5.96
N ALA A 69 9.99 10.51 5.63
CA ALA A 69 10.14 11.93 5.38
C ALA A 69 10.40 12.10 3.89
N GLU A 70 9.73 13.09 3.30
CA GLU A 70 9.75 13.33 1.87
C GLU A 70 10.25 14.75 1.62
N VAL A 71 11.10 14.90 0.61
CA VAL A 71 11.58 16.20 0.13
C VAL A 71 11.41 16.17 -1.38
N PHE A 72 10.71 17.17 -1.92
CA PHE A 72 10.39 17.23 -3.34
C PHE A 72 11.39 18.11 -4.06
N GLU A 73 11.98 17.61 -5.15
CA GLU A 73 12.74 18.42 -6.10
C GLU A 73 11.81 18.88 -7.24
N ASN A 74 11.69 20.20 -7.41
CA ASN A 74 10.77 20.80 -8.36
C ASN A 74 11.53 21.46 -9.51
N GLN A 75 11.16 21.05 -10.73
CA GLN A 75 11.67 21.62 -11.97
C GLN A 75 10.50 22.05 -12.86
N ARG A 76 10.69 23.12 -13.63
CA ARG A 76 9.74 23.53 -14.68
C ARG A 76 10.39 23.44 -16.05
N ARG A 77 9.59 23.07 -17.04
CA ARG A 77 10.01 23.10 -18.45
C ARG A 77 9.64 24.43 -19.07
N ARG A 78 10.64 25.17 -19.56
CA ARG A 78 10.41 26.37 -20.38
C ARG A 78 10.16 26.01 -21.84
N VAL A 79 9.64 26.99 -22.58
CA VAL A 79 9.58 26.96 -24.05
C VAL A 79 10.99 26.66 -24.58
N GLY A 80 11.13 25.61 -25.40
CA GLY A 80 12.43 25.14 -25.91
C GLY A 80 12.99 23.89 -25.25
N ASN A 81 12.19 23.13 -24.49
CA ASN A 81 12.55 21.82 -23.90
C ASN A 81 13.66 21.82 -22.85
N HIS A 82 13.98 22.97 -22.28
CA HIS A 82 14.93 23.06 -21.17
C HIS A 82 14.19 22.98 -19.84
N TRP A 83 14.68 22.09 -18.97
CA TRP A 83 14.27 22.00 -17.57
C TRP A 83 15.10 22.95 -16.73
N GLU A 84 14.46 23.67 -15.82
CA GLU A 84 15.12 24.54 -14.85
C GLU A 84 14.48 24.38 -13.47
N GLU A 85 15.28 24.56 -12.42
CA GLU A 85 14.79 24.57 -11.05
C GLU A 85 13.77 25.69 -10.83
N THR A 86 12.76 25.40 -10.01
CA THR A 86 11.71 26.36 -9.70
C THR A 86 12.19 27.36 -8.64
N SER A 87 11.76 28.62 -8.76
CA SER A 87 12.31 29.71 -7.94
C SER A 87 11.54 30.01 -6.64
N GLY A 88 10.43 29.33 -6.36
CA GLY A 88 9.62 29.60 -5.16
C GLY A 88 8.86 30.93 -5.20
N ARG A 89 8.71 31.56 -6.38
CA ARG A 89 8.10 32.89 -6.49
C ARG A 89 6.59 32.83 -6.28
N LYS A 90 6.09 33.61 -5.31
CA LYS A 90 4.66 33.84 -5.12
C LYS A 90 4.10 34.61 -6.33
N GLY A 91 3.15 33.99 -7.03
CA GLY A 91 2.37 34.65 -8.08
C GLY A 91 1.28 35.54 -7.50
N HIS A 92 0.70 36.43 -8.33
CA HIS A 92 -0.41 37.30 -7.94
C HIS A 92 -1.73 36.56 -7.67
N ILE A 93 -1.82 35.27 -8.02
CA ILE A 93 -2.95 34.38 -7.75
C ILE A 93 -2.43 33.24 -6.87
N HIS A 94 -3.25 32.79 -5.91
CA HIS A 94 -2.92 32.02 -4.69
C HIS A 94 -2.11 30.70 -4.79
N ARG A 95 -1.53 30.34 -5.94
CA ARG A 95 -0.48 29.32 -6.02
C ARG A 95 0.68 29.86 -6.84
N GLY A 96 1.73 30.30 -6.14
CA GLY A 96 3.01 30.63 -6.75
C GLY A 96 3.72 29.38 -7.28
N GLU A 97 4.88 29.61 -7.89
CA GLU A 97 5.81 28.54 -8.25
C GLU A 97 6.40 27.91 -6.98
N PRO A 98 6.51 26.56 -6.88
CA PRO A 98 7.09 25.91 -5.70
C PRO A 98 8.58 26.22 -5.56
N TYR A 99 9.13 26.05 -4.35
CA TYR A 99 10.59 26.11 -4.16
C TYR A 99 11.28 24.92 -4.87
N ALA A 100 12.48 25.13 -5.41
CA ALA A 100 13.29 24.09 -6.07
C ALA A 100 13.42 22.81 -5.23
N ARG A 101 13.51 22.98 -3.90
CA ARG A 101 13.32 21.90 -2.93
C ARG A 101 12.29 22.30 -1.89
N SER A 102 11.27 21.47 -1.69
CA SER A 102 10.13 21.79 -0.84
C SER A 102 9.54 20.58 -0.12
N ASP A 103 8.60 20.87 0.79
CA ASP A 103 7.56 19.94 1.22
C ASP A 103 6.55 19.64 0.10
N GLU A 104 5.58 18.78 0.39
CA GLU A 104 4.52 18.37 -0.53
C GLU A 104 3.63 19.54 -0.98
N THR A 105 3.57 20.60 -0.17
CA THR A 105 2.78 21.79 -0.50
C THR A 105 3.45 22.66 -1.56
N GLY A 106 4.76 22.51 -1.76
CA GLY A 106 5.56 23.39 -2.61
C GLY A 106 5.87 24.76 -1.99
N ILE A 107 5.28 25.07 -0.83
CA ILE A 107 5.32 26.40 -0.21
C ILE A 107 6.42 26.48 0.84
N ILE A 108 6.78 25.38 1.49
CA ILE A 108 7.83 25.39 2.51
C ILE A 108 9.12 24.92 1.86
N ARG A 109 10.14 25.78 1.85
CA ARG A 109 11.47 25.37 1.42
C ARG A 109 12.02 24.36 2.42
N MET A 110 12.38 23.17 1.93
CA MET A 110 12.86 22.08 2.75
C MET A 110 13.92 21.29 2.00
N THR A 111 14.95 20.87 2.72
CA THR A 111 15.99 19.96 2.27
C THR A 111 16.07 18.76 3.21
N GLU A 112 16.79 17.73 2.77
CA GLU A 112 17.14 16.54 3.53
C GLU A 112 17.76 16.86 4.90
N SER A 113 18.47 18.00 5.00
CA SER A 113 19.14 18.45 6.23
C SER A 113 18.21 19.16 7.22
N ASP A 114 17.06 19.63 6.75
CA ASP A 114 16.04 20.27 7.59
C ASP A 114 15.19 19.22 8.33
N VAL A 115 15.15 17.98 7.82
CA VAL A 115 14.48 16.86 8.47
C VAL A 115 15.32 16.40 9.66
N ARG A 116 14.83 16.71 10.86
CA ARG A 116 15.46 16.32 12.13
C ARG A 116 14.74 15.13 12.74
N LEU A 117 15.51 14.10 13.10
CA LEU A 117 14.99 12.98 13.86
C LEU A 117 14.59 13.44 15.26
N SER A 118 13.46 12.92 15.75
CA SER A 118 13.10 13.05 17.16
C SER A 118 13.89 12.04 18.00
N ASN A 119 13.98 12.29 19.31
CA ASN A 119 14.72 11.42 20.23
C ASN A 119 14.23 9.96 20.14
N GLY A 120 15.17 9.02 20.04
CA GLY A 120 14.89 7.59 19.94
C GLY A 120 14.64 7.08 18.52
N TRP A 121 14.78 7.92 17.49
CA TRP A 121 14.74 7.51 16.09
C TRP A 121 16.13 7.46 15.46
N SER A 122 16.29 6.56 14.49
CA SER A 122 17.46 6.47 13.62
C SER A 122 17.01 6.33 12.18
N TYR A 123 17.72 6.97 11.25
CA TYR A 123 17.51 6.73 9.83
C TYR A 123 17.83 5.27 9.49
N LYS A 124 16.96 4.63 8.70
CA LYS A 124 17.20 3.26 8.20
C LYS A 124 18.31 3.22 7.13
N GLY A 125 18.60 4.35 6.49
CA GLY A 125 19.61 4.48 5.44
C GLY A 125 19.68 5.90 4.88
N PRO A 126 20.47 6.13 3.81
CA PRO A 126 20.53 7.42 3.13
C PRO A 126 19.23 7.75 2.41
N TRP A 127 19.07 9.02 2.01
CA TRP A 127 17.98 9.47 1.14
C TRP A 127 18.03 8.72 -0.20
N LYS A 128 16.84 8.35 -0.69
CA LYS A 128 16.65 7.71 -1.98
C LYS A 128 15.76 8.59 -2.84
N ILE A 129 16.17 8.82 -4.08
CA ILE A 129 15.31 9.46 -5.08
C ILE A 129 14.31 8.42 -5.55
N MET A 130 13.03 8.75 -5.45
CA MET A 130 11.93 7.92 -5.94
C MET A 130 11.01 8.78 -6.79
N PHE A 131 10.33 8.17 -7.77
CA PHE A 131 9.25 8.85 -8.43
C PHE A 131 8.12 9.07 -7.41
N CYS A 132 7.47 10.25 -7.47
CA CYS A 132 6.41 10.61 -6.51
C CYS A 132 5.30 9.55 -6.43
N HIS A 133 5.03 8.83 -7.53
CA HIS A 133 4.06 7.73 -7.57
C HIS A 133 4.57 6.42 -6.95
N ASP A 134 5.88 6.17 -6.94
CA ASP A 134 6.48 4.98 -6.31
C ASP A 134 6.60 5.13 -4.79
N MET A 135 6.40 6.35 -4.26
CA MET A 135 6.34 6.60 -2.82
C MET A 135 5.00 6.19 -2.20
N TRP A 136 4.00 5.88 -3.03
CA TRP A 136 2.72 5.40 -2.54
C TRP A 136 2.92 4.00 -1.96
N VAL A 137 2.45 3.81 -0.73
CA VAL A 137 2.42 2.54 -0.02
C VAL A 137 1.86 1.48 -0.98
N GLY A 138 2.75 0.65 -1.53
CA GLY A 138 2.36 -0.47 -2.38
C GLY A 138 1.48 -1.46 -1.62
N PRO A 139 0.83 -2.42 -2.29
CA PRO A 139 -0.02 -3.41 -1.63
C PRO A 139 0.69 -4.17 -0.49
N ASP A 140 2.01 -4.27 -0.55
CA ASP A 140 2.88 -4.93 0.44
C ASP A 140 3.36 -4.02 1.58
N ALA A 141 3.20 -2.70 1.46
CA ALA A 141 3.82 -1.78 2.39
C ALA A 141 3.09 -1.79 3.76
N GLY A 142 3.85 -2.13 4.80
CA GLY A 142 3.33 -2.34 6.16
C GLY A 142 3.00 -3.80 6.48
N HIS A 143 3.15 -4.72 5.51
CA HIS A 143 2.91 -6.15 5.70
C HIS A 143 4.25 -6.90 5.85
N PRO A 144 4.39 -7.80 6.85
CA PRO A 144 5.59 -8.64 6.99
C PRO A 144 5.56 -9.87 6.05
N GLN A 145 4.42 -10.13 5.42
CA GLN A 145 4.16 -11.24 4.51
C GLN A 145 3.31 -10.72 3.35
N TYR A 146 3.59 -11.23 2.16
CA TYR A 146 2.86 -10.90 0.93
C TYR A 146 2.79 -12.18 0.09
N GLU A 147 1.62 -12.45 -0.46
CA GLU A 147 1.40 -13.56 -1.40
C GLU A 147 1.63 -13.06 -2.82
N ASP A 148 2.46 -13.79 -3.56
CA ASP A 148 2.77 -13.45 -4.94
C ASP A 148 2.11 -14.48 -5.85
N GLU A 149 1.72 -14.05 -7.05
CA GLU A 149 0.88 -14.82 -7.96
C GLU A 149 1.49 -14.83 -9.36
N ILE A 150 1.36 -15.96 -10.03
CA ILE A 150 1.72 -16.14 -11.43
C ILE A 150 0.63 -16.99 -12.08
N PHE A 151 0.27 -16.66 -13.31
CA PHE A 151 -0.78 -17.37 -14.03
C PHE A 151 -0.14 -18.24 -15.10
N GLU A 152 -0.44 -19.53 -15.11
CA GLU A 152 0.00 -20.43 -16.18
C GLU A 152 -0.95 -20.30 -17.37
N MET A 153 -0.43 -19.95 -18.54
CA MET A 153 -1.22 -19.83 -19.75
C MET A 153 -1.10 -21.09 -20.59
N GLN A 154 -2.25 -21.69 -20.91
CA GLN A 154 -2.35 -22.79 -21.85
C GLN A 154 -3.33 -22.47 -22.97
N GLU A 155 -3.09 -23.02 -24.16
CA GLU A 155 -3.99 -22.94 -25.30
C GLU A 155 -4.43 -24.34 -25.73
N LYS A 156 -5.72 -24.48 -26.04
CA LYS A 156 -6.29 -25.73 -26.52
C LYS A 156 -6.09 -25.86 -28.03
N GLN A 157 -5.21 -26.76 -28.44
CA GLN A 157 -4.93 -27.10 -29.84
C GLN A 157 -5.26 -28.58 -30.08
N ASP A 158 -6.06 -28.88 -31.10
CA ASP A 158 -6.47 -30.26 -31.44
C ASP A 158 -7.01 -31.05 -30.23
N ASP A 159 -7.89 -30.40 -29.47
CA ASP A 159 -8.50 -30.93 -28.23
C ASP A 159 -7.51 -31.24 -27.08
N ARG A 160 -6.28 -30.73 -27.17
CA ARG A 160 -5.25 -30.89 -26.14
C ARG A 160 -4.75 -29.53 -25.67
N TRP A 161 -4.71 -29.35 -24.36
CA TRP A 161 -4.09 -28.18 -23.76
C TRP A 161 -2.56 -28.24 -23.91
N LYS A 162 -1.98 -27.13 -24.33
CA LYS A 162 -0.53 -26.95 -24.46
C LYS A 162 -0.10 -25.72 -23.68
N TYR A 163 0.93 -25.89 -22.86
CA TYR A 163 1.59 -24.79 -22.17
C TYR A 163 2.15 -23.76 -23.15
N LEU A 164 2.02 -22.48 -22.79
CA LEU A 164 2.58 -21.35 -23.53
C LEU A 164 3.64 -20.61 -22.70
N TYR A 165 3.21 -19.92 -21.64
CA TYR A 165 4.05 -19.07 -20.80
C TYR A 165 3.35 -18.78 -19.46
N TYR A 166 4.06 -18.14 -18.53
CA TYR A 166 3.46 -17.57 -17.32
C TYR A 166 3.23 -16.07 -17.49
N THR A 167 2.22 -15.51 -16.83
CA THR A 167 2.00 -14.05 -16.76
C THR A 167 1.90 -13.54 -15.33
N ASP A 168 2.10 -12.23 -15.15
CA ASP A 168 1.68 -11.51 -13.95
C ASP A 168 0.16 -11.23 -13.97
N ALA A 169 -0.35 -10.68 -12.87
CA ALA A 169 -1.75 -10.28 -12.73
C ALA A 169 -2.20 -9.19 -13.74
N THR A 170 -1.27 -8.54 -14.45
CA THR A 170 -1.58 -7.56 -15.50
C THR A 170 -1.45 -8.14 -16.91
N GLY A 171 -1.17 -9.44 -17.03
CA GLY A 171 -1.04 -10.16 -18.29
C GLY A 171 0.35 -10.05 -18.95
N ASN A 172 1.36 -9.47 -18.32
CA ASN A 172 2.71 -9.44 -18.89
C ASN A 172 3.38 -10.80 -18.71
N ALA A 173 4.03 -11.29 -19.76
CA ALA A 173 4.76 -12.55 -19.70
C ALA A 173 5.95 -12.47 -18.72
N ILE A 174 6.10 -13.52 -17.90
CA ILE A 174 7.18 -13.66 -16.92
C ILE A 174 8.09 -14.82 -17.34
N GLU A 175 9.37 -14.52 -17.54
CA GLU A 175 10.40 -15.54 -17.70
C GLU A 175 10.77 -16.16 -16.34
N HIS A 176 10.98 -17.48 -16.31
CA HIS A 176 11.37 -18.21 -15.11
C HIS A 176 10.47 -17.98 -13.89
N ALA A 177 9.16 -17.81 -14.11
CA ALA A 177 8.19 -17.40 -13.10
C ALA A 177 8.27 -18.17 -11.77
N ARG A 178 8.39 -19.50 -11.80
CA ARG A 178 8.52 -20.34 -10.60
C ARG A 178 9.90 -20.32 -9.94
N GLY A 179 10.94 -19.95 -10.69
CA GLY A 179 12.34 -19.96 -10.25
C GLY A 179 12.89 -18.57 -9.88
N ARG A 180 12.04 -17.54 -9.83
CA ARG A 180 12.46 -16.17 -9.53
C ARG A 180 12.98 -16.05 -8.10
N SER A 181 14.02 -15.23 -7.93
CA SER A 181 14.51 -14.86 -6.60
C SER A 181 13.52 -13.91 -5.92
N ALA A 182 13.40 -14.00 -4.60
CA ALA A 182 12.63 -13.05 -3.84
C ALA A 182 13.20 -11.63 -4.01
N PRO A 183 12.36 -10.58 -4.03
CA PRO A 183 12.83 -9.20 -4.10
C PRO A 183 13.79 -8.85 -2.94
N PRO A 184 14.66 -7.82 -3.09
CA PRO A 184 15.57 -7.42 -2.04
C PRO A 184 14.85 -7.11 -0.71
N GLY A 185 15.23 -7.83 0.36
CA GLY A 185 14.62 -7.68 1.68
C GLY A 185 13.47 -8.66 1.97
N TRP A 186 13.08 -9.46 0.97
CA TRP A 186 12.08 -10.52 1.10
C TRP A 186 12.72 -11.91 0.98
N GLN A 187 12.01 -12.92 1.47
CA GLN A 187 12.34 -14.33 1.30
C GLN A 187 11.07 -15.12 0.97
N TRP A 188 11.18 -16.10 0.09
CA TRP A 188 10.07 -17.01 -0.18
C TRP A 188 9.80 -17.90 1.04
N VAL A 189 8.52 -18.12 1.34
CA VAL A 189 8.07 -19.04 2.39
C VAL A 189 7.15 -20.06 1.72
N GLY A 190 7.59 -21.32 1.67
CA GLY A 190 6.84 -22.40 1.02
C GLY A 190 7.09 -22.52 -0.49
N ASP A 191 6.34 -23.42 -1.11
CA ASP A 191 6.34 -23.69 -2.55
C ASP A 191 5.11 -23.05 -3.21
N TRP A 192 5.16 -22.87 -4.54
CA TRP A 192 4.00 -22.44 -5.32
C TRP A 192 2.83 -23.43 -5.19
N THR A 193 1.68 -22.94 -4.74
CA THR A 193 0.42 -23.70 -4.67
C THR A 193 -0.58 -23.18 -5.68
N ILE A 194 -1.53 -24.03 -6.06
CA ILE A 194 -2.66 -23.63 -6.90
C ILE A 194 -3.64 -22.86 -6.00
N ASP A 195 -4.04 -21.67 -6.45
CA ASP A 195 -5.12 -20.93 -5.80
C ASP A 195 -6.48 -21.51 -6.21
N LEU A 196 -7.23 -21.97 -5.22
CA LEU A 196 -8.59 -22.52 -5.39
C LEU A 196 -9.68 -21.60 -4.84
N PHE A 197 -9.31 -20.39 -4.38
CA PHE A 197 -10.25 -19.36 -3.93
C PHE A 197 -10.75 -18.52 -5.12
N CYS A 198 -9.95 -18.40 -6.18
CA CYS A 198 -10.37 -17.81 -7.45
C CYS A 198 -11.46 -18.62 -8.17
N ALA A 199 -12.27 -17.92 -8.97
CA ALA A 199 -13.32 -18.54 -9.77
C ALA A 199 -12.70 -19.39 -10.91
N GLY A 200 -12.82 -20.71 -10.79
CA GLY A 200 -12.30 -21.66 -11.76
C GLY A 200 -12.89 -23.07 -11.58
N ASP A 201 -12.28 -24.05 -12.23
CA ASP A 201 -12.60 -25.46 -11.99
C ASP A 201 -11.88 -26.02 -10.75
N ALA A 202 -12.06 -27.33 -10.49
CA ALA A 202 -11.48 -28.00 -9.32
C ALA A 202 -9.94 -28.08 -9.34
N GLU A 203 -9.32 -27.76 -10.48
CA GLU A 203 -7.87 -27.71 -10.65
C GLU A 203 -7.33 -26.27 -10.73
N GLY A 204 -8.20 -25.27 -10.54
CA GLY A 204 -7.85 -23.84 -10.55
C GLY A 204 -7.79 -23.21 -11.94
N TRP A 205 -8.34 -23.85 -12.98
CA TRP A 205 -8.33 -23.30 -14.33
C TRP A 205 -9.52 -22.38 -14.61
N SER A 206 -9.23 -21.25 -15.23
CA SER A 206 -10.20 -20.34 -15.83
C SER A 206 -10.08 -20.38 -17.35
N TYR A 207 -11.22 -20.36 -18.03
CA TYR A 207 -11.29 -20.59 -19.48
C TYR A 207 -11.81 -19.35 -20.21
N SER A 208 -11.16 -18.99 -21.31
CA SER A 208 -11.61 -17.94 -22.20
C SER A 208 -11.24 -18.25 -23.64
N SER A 209 -12.00 -17.69 -24.58
CA SER A 209 -11.70 -17.76 -26.01
C SER A 209 -10.78 -16.63 -26.49
N ASP A 210 -10.52 -15.63 -25.63
CA ASP A 210 -9.66 -14.49 -25.94
C ASP A 210 -8.72 -14.20 -24.76
N ALA A 211 -7.42 -14.14 -25.04
CA ALA A 211 -6.39 -13.86 -24.05
C ALA A 211 -6.55 -12.48 -23.40
N ALA A 212 -7.13 -11.50 -24.12
CA ALA A 212 -7.36 -10.15 -23.59
C ALA A 212 -8.30 -10.14 -22.37
N ASN A 213 -9.16 -11.15 -22.22
CA ASN A 213 -10.12 -11.22 -21.12
C ASN A 213 -9.46 -11.54 -19.77
N PHE A 214 -8.30 -12.19 -19.74
CA PHE A 214 -7.66 -12.58 -18.48
C PHE A 214 -6.98 -11.41 -17.75
N ALA A 215 -6.43 -10.44 -18.49
CA ALA A 215 -5.64 -9.34 -17.92
C ALA A 215 -6.50 -8.22 -17.30
N SER A 216 -7.80 -8.20 -17.57
CA SER A 216 -8.71 -7.11 -17.15
C SER A 216 -9.94 -7.57 -16.40
N ASP A 217 -10.09 -8.87 -16.15
CA ASP A 217 -11.25 -9.40 -15.44
C ASP A 217 -11.00 -9.44 -13.92
N GLU A 218 -11.67 -8.55 -13.19
CA GLU A 218 -11.65 -8.49 -11.73
C GLU A 218 -12.11 -9.79 -11.06
N ALA A 219 -12.82 -10.68 -11.76
CA ALA A 219 -13.19 -11.99 -11.23
C ALA A 219 -12.06 -13.03 -11.33
N VAL A 220 -11.07 -12.78 -12.18
CA VAL A 220 -9.87 -13.62 -12.35
C VAL A 220 -8.73 -13.10 -11.47
N ILE A 221 -8.70 -11.79 -11.18
CA ILE A 221 -7.68 -11.15 -10.34
C ILE A 221 -8.31 -10.84 -8.97
N ASP A 222 -8.11 -11.71 -7.99
CA ASP A 222 -8.59 -11.43 -6.63
C ASP A 222 -7.67 -10.42 -5.92
N TYR A 223 -8.02 -9.14 -6.02
CA TYR A 223 -7.36 -8.09 -5.26
C TYR A 223 -7.79 -8.03 -3.78
N ARG A 224 -8.84 -8.78 -3.38
CA ARG A 224 -9.44 -8.69 -2.05
C ARG A 224 -8.79 -9.61 -1.03
N GLU A 225 -8.17 -10.71 -1.46
CA GLU A 225 -7.53 -11.69 -0.56
C GLU A 225 -6.02 -11.49 -0.35
N ARG A 226 -5.41 -10.45 -0.93
CA ARG A 226 -3.97 -10.09 -0.77
C ARG A 226 -3.51 -9.80 0.67
N PHE A 227 -4.40 -9.97 1.64
CA PHE A 227 -4.14 -9.79 3.05
C PHE A 227 -4.62 -11.03 3.77
N THR A 228 -3.71 -11.94 4.09
CA THR A 228 -3.99 -12.98 5.08
C THR A 228 -4.48 -12.28 6.36
N PRO A 229 -5.73 -12.50 6.81
CA PRO A 229 -6.07 -12.13 8.17
C PRO A 229 -5.15 -12.95 9.08
N PHE A 230 -4.61 -12.32 10.12
CA PHE A 230 -3.91 -13.01 11.19
C PHE A 230 -4.80 -14.16 11.68
N VAL A 231 -4.48 -15.38 11.28
CA VAL A 231 -5.04 -16.57 11.91
C VAL A 231 -4.31 -16.67 13.23
N ASP A 232 -4.98 -16.29 14.31
CA ASP A 232 -4.52 -16.60 15.66
C ASP A 232 -4.29 -18.11 15.73
N LEU A 233 -3.03 -18.53 15.65
CA LEU A 233 -2.61 -19.87 16.04
C LEU A 233 -2.69 -19.91 17.57
N THR A 234 -3.89 -20.18 18.09
CA THR A 234 -4.06 -20.74 19.43
C THR A 234 -3.67 -22.20 19.47
#